data_AF-A0A960R6P9-F1
#
_entry.id   AF-A0A960R6P9-F1
#
_cell.length_a   1.000
_cell.length_b   1.000
_cell.length_c   1.000
_cell.angle_alpha   90.00
_cell.angle_beta   90.00
_cell.angle_gamma   90.00
#
_symmetry.space_group_name_H-M   'P 1'
#
loop_
_entity.id
_entity.type
_entity.pdbx_description
1 polymer ?
#
loop_
_entity_poly.entity_id
_entity_poly.type
_entity_poly.pdbx_seq_one_letter_code
_entity_poly.pdbx_strand_id
1 'polypeptide(L)'
;MPRPFSLPSLPWLLPCTAALSVAAISPIQAEETKPVYEELLDHLRELDEVLPPVPDVAPVHTLFNAEAVVPPQCYTRTEARANPCYVCHQDHIPGRENLMNDRDLQEAYSFSDVGMTNHWRNLFEDRTERVAAISDEEIRRYIGEDNYSELAGRLKVAGFEGYIPDLMDLQLGAAAFDEEGFAKDGSHWVAFNYKPFPSTFWPTNGSTDDVMIRLSERFRTNREGEYSRDIYKANLAILEAAIKGVASIGSLPIDETRIGKDLDGNGEMGIAKTVKDQTAWVGAAADAFFDTHLYPVGTEFLHTVRYIGVGSDGEIGVSTRMKEVRYMWKVKPYIKPMYARKYDLEAQEKEAGNLPGYVSIGQHGLDNGNGWAIQGFIENRKGRLRFLTHEENFSCMGCHNSVGSTIDKTFSFARKIDGA
;
A
#
# COMPACT_ATOMS: atom_id res chain seq x y z
N MET A 1 -78.65 61.07 -4.84
CA MET A 1 -78.80 61.68 -6.19
C MET A 1 -77.76 62.77 -6.31
N PRO A 2 -76.80 62.65 -7.23
CA PRO A 2 -77.01 63.03 -8.64
C PRO A 2 -76.57 61.96 -9.66
N ARG A 3 -76.65 62.34 -10.94
CA ARG A 3 -76.97 61.58 -12.17
C ARG A 3 -75.84 60.69 -12.76
N PRO A 4 -76.21 59.72 -13.63
CA PRO A 4 -75.29 58.84 -14.34
C PRO A 4 -74.70 59.52 -15.59
N PHE A 5 -73.52 59.09 -16.02
CA PHE A 5 -72.98 59.39 -17.35
C PHE A 5 -72.51 58.12 -18.05
N SER A 6 -72.89 58.05 -19.32
CA SER A 6 -72.85 56.97 -20.28
C SER A 6 -71.49 56.77 -20.95
N LEU A 7 -71.18 55.51 -21.24
CA LEU A 7 -70.03 55.03 -22.02
C LEU A 7 -70.11 55.41 -23.51
N PRO A 8 -68.97 55.62 -24.21
CA PRO A 8 -68.89 55.43 -25.65
C PRO A 8 -68.44 54.01 -26.00
N SER A 9 -69.11 53.44 -27.00
CA SER A 9 -68.89 52.14 -27.62
C SER A 9 -67.60 52.07 -28.43
N LEU A 10 -66.74 51.08 -28.16
CA LEU A 10 -65.63 50.70 -29.04
C LEU A 10 -66.06 49.60 -30.04
N PRO A 11 -65.50 49.60 -31.26
CA PRO A 11 -65.92 48.75 -32.36
C PRO A 11 -65.43 47.30 -32.24
N TRP A 12 -66.19 46.41 -32.86
CA TRP A 12 -65.93 44.99 -32.98
C TRP A 12 -64.64 44.73 -33.77
N LEU A 13 -63.64 44.13 -33.10
CA LEU A 13 -62.45 43.58 -33.75
C LEU A 13 -62.65 42.07 -33.97
N LEU A 14 -62.54 41.67 -35.24
CA LEU A 14 -62.52 40.29 -35.71
C LEU A 14 -61.41 39.47 -35.03
N PRO A 15 -61.63 38.17 -34.77
CA PRO A 15 -60.61 37.32 -34.15
C PRO A 15 -59.52 36.97 -35.16
N CYS A 16 -58.33 37.53 -34.96
CA CYS A 16 -57.11 37.08 -35.61
C CYS A 16 -56.63 35.83 -34.87
N THR A 17 -56.83 34.65 -35.45
CA THR A 17 -56.25 33.39 -34.96
C THR A 17 -54.74 33.40 -35.23
N ALA A 18 -53.96 33.89 -34.27
CA ALA A 18 -52.53 33.67 -34.22
C ALA A 18 -52.28 32.24 -33.73
N ALA A 19 -51.79 31.37 -34.62
CA ALA A 19 -51.30 30.06 -34.26
C ALA A 19 -50.08 30.21 -33.35
N LEU A 20 -50.24 29.93 -32.05
CA LEU A 20 -49.14 29.70 -31.13
C LEU A 20 -48.48 28.38 -31.52
N SER A 21 -47.43 28.46 -32.34
CA SER A 21 -46.48 27.37 -32.50
C SER A 21 -45.74 27.18 -31.17
N VAL A 22 -46.22 26.25 -30.36
CA VAL A 22 -45.44 25.70 -29.24
C VAL A 22 -44.27 24.97 -29.89
N ALA A 23 -43.11 25.63 -29.93
CA ALA A 23 -41.88 24.93 -30.26
C ALA A 23 -41.70 23.87 -29.17
N ALA A 24 -41.87 22.59 -29.55
CA ALA A 24 -41.49 21.48 -28.71
C ALA A 24 -40.00 21.62 -28.44
N ILE A 25 -39.65 22.03 -27.21
CA ILE A 25 -38.29 21.90 -26.70
C ILE A 25 -38.06 20.40 -26.67
N SER A 26 -37.33 19.90 -27.67
CA SER A 26 -36.84 18.52 -27.64
C SER A 26 -36.01 18.39 -26.37
N PRO A 27 -36.20 17.35 -25.55
CA PRO A 27 -35.29 17.12 -24.44
C PRO A 27 -33.90 17.06 -25.04
N ILE A 28 -32.99 17.91 -24.54
CA ILE A 28 -31.57 17.72 -24.78
C ILE A 28 -31.31 16.31 -24.27
N GLN A 29 -31.10 15.37 -25.19
CA GLN A 29 -30.46 14.12 -24.84
C GLN A 29 -29.12 14.55 -24.26
N ALA A 30 -29.00 14.54 -22.93
CA ALA A 30 -27.70 14.50 -22.32
C ALA A 30 -27.06 13.25 -22.92
N GLU A 31 -26.06 13.42 -23.78
CA GLU A 31 -25.12 12.35 -24.05
C GLU A 31 -24.66 11.88 -22.67
N GLU A 32 -24.99 10.65 -22.30
CA GLU A 32 -24.43 10.03 -21.10
C GLU A 32 -22.93 9.95 -21.33
N THR A 33 -22.22 10.97 -20.85
CA THR A 33 -20.77 11.00 -20.86
C THR A 33 -20.30 9.83 -20.01
N LYS A 34 -19.41 9.03 -20.58
CA LYS A 34 -18.83 7.87 -19.94
C LYS A 34 -18.26 8.24 -18.55
N PRO A 35 -18.45 7.44 -17.50
CA PRO A 35 -17.85 7.71 -16.20
C PRO A 35 -16.32 7.80 -16.29
N VAL A 36 -15.70 8.70 -15.52
CA VAL A 36 -14.25 8.95 -15.57
C VAL A 36 -13.40 7.70 -15.28
N TYR A 37 -13.82 6.86 -14.32
CA TYR A 37 -13.12 5.60 -14.04
C TYR A 37 -13.09 4.66 -15.26
N GLU A 38 -14.14 4.73 -16.08
CA GLU A 38 -14.35 3.89 -17.24
C GLU A 38 -13.49 4.38 -18.42
N GLU A 39 -13.30 5.70 -18.55
CA GLU A 39 -12.31 6.31 -19.46
C GLU A 39 -10.87 5.95 -19.05
N LEU A 40 -10.57 6.02 -17.76
CA LEU A 40 -9.27 5.63 -17.21
C LEU A 40 -8.98 4.15 -17.51
N LEU A 41 -9.96 3.26 -17.31
CA LEU A 41 -9.80 1.84 -17.62
C LEU A 41 -9.53 1.57 -19.10
N ASP A 42 -10.24 2.25 -20.00
CA ASP A 42 -9.97 2.13 -21.44
C ASP A 42 -8.58 2.62 -21.81
N HIS A 43 -8.13 3.72 -21.20
CA HIS A 43 -6.77 4.20 -21.39
C HIS A 43 -5.74 3.19 -20.90
N LEU A 44 -5.92 2.61 -19.70
CA LEU A 44 -5.01 1.59 -19.15
C LEU A 44 -4.92 0.34 -20.02
N ARG A 45 -5.97 0.00 -20.78
CA ARG A 45 -5.94 -1.13 -21.73
C ARG A 45 -5.04 -0.87 -22.93
N GLU A 46 -4.77 0.39 -23.27
CA GLU A 46 -3.91 0.75 -24.41
C GLU A 46 -2.61 1.44 -23.97
N LEU A 47 -2.43 1.68 -22.67
CA LEU A 47 -1.31 2.41 -22.09
C LEU A 47 0.03 1.66 -22.20
N ASP A 48 0.99 2.32 -22.83
CA ASP A 48 2.41 1.90 -22.87
C ASP A 48 3.32 2.75 -21.97
N GLU A 49 2.82 3.87 -21.47
CA GLU A 49 3.56 4.84 -20.68
C GLU A 49 3.73 4.38 -19.23
N VAL A 50 4.72 4.95 -18.54
CA VAL A 50 5.01 4.63 -17.13
C VAL A 50 4.09 5.35 -16.16
N LEU A 51 3.49 6.48 -16.57
CA LEU A 51 2.55 7.25 -15.77
C LEU A 51 1.14 7.07 -16.34
N PRO A 52 0.16 6.63 -15.54
CA PRO A 52 -1.22 6.66 -15.96
C PRO A 52 -1.71 8.12 -16.05
N PRO A 53 -2.75 8.40 -16.85
CA PRO A 53 -3.35 9.73 -16.91
C PRO A 53 -3.96 10.06 -15.55
N VAL A 54 -3.90 11.35 -15.19
CA VAL A 54 -4.52 11.89 -13.98
C VAL A 54 -5.67 12.79 -14.43
N PRO A 55 -6.92 12.32 -14.37
CA PRO A 55 -8.07 13.13 -14.73
C PRO A 55 -8.17 14.39 -13.85
N ASP A 56 -8.60 15.51 -14.43
CA ASP A 56 -8.82 16.79 -13.70
C ASP A 56 -10.15 16.78 -12.94
N VAL A 57 -10.29 15.83 -12.02
CA VAL A 57 -11.43 15.68 -11.11
C VAL A 57 -10.94 15.27 -9.73
N ALA A 58 -11.78 15.45 -8.70
CA ALA A 58 -11.44 14.94 -7.37
C ALA A 58 -11.23 13.41 -7.42
N PRO A 59 -10.23 12.85 -6.71
CA PRO A 59 -9.87 11.43 -6.81
C PRO A 59 -11.02 10.45 -6.58
N VAL A 60 -11.99 10.81 -5.73
CA VAL A 60 -13.20 10.02 -5.47
C VAL A 60 -14.06 9.77 -6.72
N HIS A 61 -13.97 10.63 -7.74
CA HIS A 61 -14.65 10.47 -9.02
C HIS A 61 -13.91 9.57 -10.01
N THR A 62 -12.67 9.17 -9.69
CA THR A 62 -11.86 8.24 -10.49
C THR A 62 -12.04 6.79 -10.08
N LEU A 63 -12.81 6.53 -9.01
CA LEU A 63 -13.02 5.21 -8.43
C LEU A 63 -14.20 4.50 -9.10
N PHE A 64 -13.95 3.28 -9.58
CA PHE A 64 -14.99 2.28 -9.80
C PHE A 64 -15.46 1.68 -8.48
N ASN A 65 -14.52 1.36 -7.57
CA ASN A 65 -14.80 0.80 -6.26
C ASN A 65 -14.44 1.83 -5.17
N ALA A 66 -15.43 2.58 -4.71
CA ALA A 66 -15.27 3.53 -3.60
C ALA A 66 -14.94 2.86 -2.25
N GLU A 67 -15.03 1.52 -2.17
CA GLU A 67 -14.67 0.68 -1.04
C GLU A 67 -13.50 -0.26 -1.39
N ALA A 68 -12.56 0.16 -2.27
CA ALA A 68 -11.41 -0.67 -2.65
C ALA A 68 -10.49 -1.03 -1.48
N VAL A 69 -10.62 -0.34 -0.34
CA VAL A 69 -9.98 -0.71 0.92
C VAL A 69 -10.54 -2.00 1.54
N VAL A 70 -11.72 -2.47 1.12
CA VAL A 70 -12.27 -3.77 1.50
C VAL A 70 -11.77 -4.82 0.50
N PRO A 71 -10.78 -5.66 0.88
CA PRO A 71 -10.17 -6.60 -0.04
C PRO A 71 -11.14 -7.75 -0.39
N PRO A 72 -10.92 -8.47 -1.51
CA PRO A 72 -11.85 -9.50 -1.98
C PRO A 72 -12.11 -10.63 -0.98
N GLN A 73 -11.14 -10.91 -0.10
CA GLN A 73 -11.24 -11.90 0.96
C GLN A 73 -12.44 -11.63 1.89
N CYS A 74 -12.81 -10.37 2.10
CA CYS A 74 -13.93 -9.96 2.95
C CYS A 74 -15.31 -10.38 2.38
N TYR A 75 -15.40 -10.73 1.09
CA TYR A 75 -16.63 -11.21 0.44
C TYR A 75 -16.75 -12.74 0.41
N THR A 76 -15.86 -13.44 1.12
CA THR A 76 -15.90 -14.90 1.17
C THR A 76 -17.20 -15.38 1.82
N ARG A 77 -17.88 -16.31 1.15
CA ARG A 77 -19.02 -17.02 1.74
C ARG A 77 -18.51 -17.87 2.91
N THR A 78 -18.73 -17.39 4.13
CA THR A 78 -18.17 -18.00 5.34
C THR A 78 -18.85 -19.34 5.65
N GLU A 79 -20.18 -19.38 5.61
CA GLU A 79 -21.03 -20.57 5.87
C GLU A 79 -20.61 -21.36 7.14
N ALA A 80 -20.07 -20.66 8.15
CA ALA A 80 -19.46 -21.22 9.35
C ALA A 80 -18.31 -22.24 9.09
N ARG A 81 -17.68 -22.20 7.92
CA ARG A 81 -16.57 -23.08 7.50
C ARG A 81 -15.26 -22.33 7.29
N ALA A 82 -15.35 -21.10 6.79
CA ALA A 82 -14.20 -20.24 6.54
C ALA A 82 -14.43 -18.87 7.19
N ASN A 83 -13.37 -18.31 7.77
CA ASN A 83 -13.38 -16.96 8.31
C ASN A 83 -12.08 -16.28 7.89
N PRO A 84 -11.99 -15.63 6.73
CA PRO A 84 -10.77 -14.90 6.37
C PRO A 84 -10.57 -13.64 7.23
N CYS A 85 -11.63 -13.12 7.85
CA CYS A 85 -11.61 -11.89 8.65
C CYS A 85 -10.70 -12.01 9.89
N TYR A 86 -10.54 -13.21 10.46
CA TYR A 86 -9.70 -13.40 11.65
C TYR A 86 -8.25 -12.98 11.42
N VAL A 87 -7.74 -13.07 10.19
CA VAL A 87 -6.33 -12.73 9.95
C VAL A 87 -6.09 -11.22 10.11
N CYS A 88 -7.11 -10.40 9.81
CA CYS A 88 -7.01 -8.95 9.78
C CYS A 88 -7.54 -8.29 11.06
N HIS A 89 -8.68 -8.77 11.55
CA HIS A 89 -9.45 -8.15 12.64
C HIS A 89 -9.17 -8.87 13.96
N GLN A 90 -8.73 -8.15 14.98
CA GLN A 90 -8.23 -8.71 16.23
C GLN A 90 -8.64 -7.85 17.42
N ASP A 91 -8.58 -8.43 18.62
CA ASP A 91 -8.72 -7.66 19.85
C ASP A 91 -7.50 -6.73 20.00
N HIS A 92 -7.72 -5.55 20.60
CA HIS A 92 -6.62 -4.66 20.93
C HIS A 92 -5.62 -5.34 21.88
N ILE A 93 -4.33 -5.19 21.58
CA ILE A 93 -3.23 -5.70 22.39
C ILE A 93 -2.63 -4.54 23.22
N PRO A 94 -2.73 -4.58 24.56
CA PRO A 94 -2.23 -3.51 25.42
C PRO A 94 -0.77 -3.14 25.17
N GLY A 95 -0.48 -1.84 25.14
CA GLY A 95 0.88 -1.28 24.99
C GLY A 95 1.31 -1.03 23.54
N ARG A 96 0.55 -1.51 22.55
CA ARG A 96 0.73 -1.19 21.13
C ARG A 96 0.12 0.17 20.77
N GLU A 97 0.63 0.76 19.71
CA GLU A 97 0.07 1.91 19.00
C GLU A 97 -1.26 1.58 18.31
N ASN A 98 -1.42 0.33 17.85
CA ASN A 98 -2.64 -0.13 17.22
C ASN A 98 -3.71 -0.44 18.27
N LEU A 99 -4.63 0.50 18.45
CA LEU A 99 -5.80 0.37 19.33
C LEU A 99 -7.06 -0.06 18.59
N MET A 100 -6.96 -0.44 17.30
CA MET A 100 -8.10 -0.95 16.55
C MET A 100 -8.57 -2.23 17.23
N ASN A 101 -9.78 -2.19 17.78
CA ASN A 101 -10.41 -3.27 18.54
C ASN A 101 -11.62 -3.79 17.75
N ASP A 102 -11.33 -4.43 16.63
CA ASP A 102 -12.27 -4.69 15.54
C ASP A 102 -12.64 -6.18 15.39
N ARG A 103 -12.33 -7.00 16.40
CA ARG A 103 -12.63 -8.44 16.41
C ARG A 103 -14.11 -8.75 16.11
N ASP A 104 -15.02 -7.90 16.55
CA ASP A 104 -16.47 -8.05 16.34
C ASP A 104 -16.84 -8.09 14.85
N LEU A 105 -16.02 -7.51 13.96
CA LEU A 105 -16.17 -7.63 12.51
C LEU A 105 -16.01 -9.06 11.98
N GLN A 106 -15.48 -9.99 12.78
CA GLN A 106 -15.50 -11.41 12.46
C GLN A 106 -16.90 -12.05 12.61
N GLU A 107 -17.76 -11.44 13.43
CA GLU A 107 -19.09 -11.95 13.77
C GLU A 107 -20.21 -11.21 13.00
N ALA A 108 -19.94 -9.99 12.53
CA ALA A 108 -20.91 -9.15 11.84
C ALA A 108 -20.34 -8.51 10.56
N TYR A 109 -21.15 -8.51 9.50
CA TYR A 109 -20.91 -7.70 8.31
C TYR A 109 -21.31 -6.25 8.60
N SER A 110 -20.31 -5.38 8.80
CA SER A 110 -20.49 -3.96 9.11
C SER A 110 -19.88 -3.08 8.00
N PHE A 111 -20.22 -3.41 6.75
CA PHE A 111 -19.85 -2.62 5.57
C PHE A 111 -20.80 -1.43 5.38
N SER A 112 -20.36 -0.43 4.62
CA SER A 112 -21.26 0.57 4.04
C SER A 112 -22.22 -0.06 3.02
N ASP A 113 -23.27 0.67 2.63
CA ASP A 113 -24.19 0.23 1.57
C ASP A 113 -23.46 -0.10 0.26
N VAL A 114 -22.39 0.65 -0.05
CA VAL A 114 -21.52 0.38 -1.20
C VAL A 114 -20.75 -0.92 -0.97
N GLY A 115 -20.14 -1.08 0.21
CA GLY A 115 -19.35 -2.26 0.57
C GLY A 115 -20.16 -3.56 0.63
N MET A 116 -21.49 -3.50 0.77
CA MET A 116 -22.38 -4.67 0.69
C MET A 116 -22.43 -5.31 -0.71
N THR A 117 -21.91 -4.63 -1.74
CA THR A 117 -21.77 -5.19 -3.09
C THR A 117 -20.32 -5.60 -3.34
N ASN A 118 -20.11 -6.82 -3.85
CA ASN A 118 -18.77 -7.27 -4.25
C ASN A 118 -18.38 -6.63 -5.60
N HIS A 119 -17.40 -5.73 -5.55
CA HIS A 119 -16.86 -5.03 -6.72
C HIS A 119 -15.69 -5.76 -7.39
N TRP A 120 -15.16 -6.82 -6.77
CA TRP A 120 -14.03 -7.62 -7.28
C TRP A 120 -14.46 -8.63 -8.36
N ARG A 121 -15.20 -8.16 -9.37
CA ARG A 121 -15.81 -8.99 -10.42
C ARG A 121 -14.78 -9.75 -11.26
N ASN A 122 -13.57 -9.21 -11.38
CA ASN A 122 -12.48 -9.80 -12.15
C ASN A 122 -12.05 -11.20 -11.67
N LEU A 123 -12.33 -11.52 -10.38
CA LEU A 123 -12.06 -12.83 -9.78
C LEU A 123 -13.03 -13.93 -10.25
N PHE A 124 -14.16 -13.56 -10.85
CA PHE A 124 -15.21 -14.49 -11.29
C PHE A 124 -15.26 -14.68 -12.81
N GLU A 125 -14.37 -14.01 -13.55
CA GLU A 125 -14.24 -14.25 -14.99
C GLU A 125 -13.55 -15.61 -15.22
N ASP A 126 -14.25 -16.52 -15.92
CA ASP A 126 -13.69 -17.80 -16.32
C ASP A 126 -12.58 -17.60 -17.35
N ARG A 127 -11.38 -18.07 -17.02
CA ARG A 127 -10.21 -18.02 -17.90
C ARG A 127 -9.71 -19.39 -18.29
N THR A 128 -10.44 -20.46 -17.97
CA THR A 128 -9.98 -21.85 -18.11
C THR A 128 -9.52 -22.15 -19.53
N GLU A 129 -10.32 -21.83 -20.56
CA GLU A 129 -9.94 -22.07 -21.96
C GLU A 129 -8.75 -21.20 -22.40
N ARG A 130 -8.70 -19.93 -21.97
CA ARG A 130 -7.57 -19.04 -22.30
C ARG A 130 -6.28 -19.50 -21.65
N VAL A 131 -6.33 -19.94 -20.38
CA VAL A 131 -5.17 -20.45 -19.64
C VAL A 131 -4.71 -21.78 -20.24
N ALA A 132 -5.62 -22.68 -20.60
CA ALA A 132 -5.29 -23.96 -21.23
C ALA A 132 -4.62 -23.80 -22.61
N ALA A 133 -4.80 -22.65 -23.26
CA ALA A 133 -4.13 -22.32 -24.52
C ALA A 133 -2.69 -21.77 -24.34
N ILE A 134 -2.29 -21.38 -23.12
CA ILE A 134 -0.96 -20.87 -22.83
C ILE A 134 -0.03 -22.05 -22.51
N SER A 135 1.05 -22.19 -23.27
CA SER A 135 2.03 -23.26 -23.04
C SER A 135 2.91 -23.00 -21.83
N ASP A 136 3.44 -24.06 -21.22
CA ASP A 136 4.44 -23.95 -20.14
C ASP A 136 5.68 -23.15 -20.56
N GLU A 137 6.10 -23.28 -21.81
CA GLU A 137 7.22 -22.52 -22.39
C GLU A 137 6.91 -21.02 -22.42
N GLU A 138 5.69 -20.66 -22.82
CA GLU A 138 5.23 -19.28 -22.83
C GLU A 138 5.16 -18.70 -21.41
N ILE A 139 4.64 -19.46 -20.44
CA ILE A 139 4.62 -19.04 -19.02
C ILE A 139 6.05 -18.83 -18.52
N ARG A 140 6.95 -19.80 -18.71
CA ARG A 140 8.35 -19.73 -18.25
C ARG A 140 9.08 -18.54 -18.87
N ARG A 141 8.89 -18.31 -20.17
CA ARG A 141 9.44 -17.14 -20.86
C ARG A 141 8.91 -15.85 -20.25
N TYR A 142 7.58 -15.74 -20.11
CA TYR A 142 6.93 -14.55 -19.57
C TYR A 142 7.44 -14.20 -18.17
N ILE A 143 7.46 -15.15 -17.23
CA ILE A 143 7.92 -14.89 -15.85
C ILE A 143 9.44 -14.68 -15.75
N GLY A 144 10.20 -15.10 -16.76
CA GLY A 144 11.65 -14.89 -16.86
C GLY A 144 12.06 -13.52 -17.42
N GLU A 145 11.11 -12.74 -17.93
CA GLU A 145 11.38 -11.41 -18.49
C GLU A 145 11.61 -10.37 -17.38
N ASP A 146 12.66 -9.56 -17.53
CA ASP A 146 12.92 -8.42 -16.65
C ASP A 146 12.03 -7.23 -17.03
N ASN A 147 11.23 -6.77 -16.07
CA ASN A 147 10.41 -5.55 -16.18
C ASN A 147 10.75 -4.49 -15.12
N TYR A 148 11.80 -4.70 -14.34
CA TYR A 148 12.24 -3.84 -13.23
C TYR A 148 13.39 -2.92 -13.65
N SER A 149 14.43 -3.44 -14.31
CA SER A 149 15.67 -2.68 -14.55
C SER A 149 15.45 -1.39 -15.35
N GLU A 150 14.49 -1.38 -16.28
CA GLU A 150 14.16 -0.19 -17.08
C GLU A 150 13.28 0.83 -16.34
N LEU A 151 12.63 0.45 -15.23
CA LEU A 151 11.60 1.25 -14.56
C LEU A 151 12.15 2.61 -14.12
N ALA A 152 13.28 2.61 -13.40
CA ALA A 152 13.88 3.83 -12.88
C ALA A 152 14.24 4.83 -13.99
N GLY A 153 14.76 4.34 -15.12
CA GLY A 153 15.08 5.16 -16.29
C GLY A 153 13.83 5.79 -16.92
N ARG A 154 12.77 5.01 -17.08
CA ARG A 154 11.49 5.50 -17.63
C ARG A 154 10.84 6.56 -16.74
N LEU A 155 10.86 6.35 -15.42
CA LEU A 155 10.34 7.32 -14.45
C LEU A 155 11.07 8.66 -14.54
N LYS A 156 12.41 8.64 -14.63
CA LYS A 156 13.22 9.86 -14.81
C LYS A 156 12.88 10.60 -16.10
N VAL A 157 12.76 9.88 -17.22
CA VAL A 157 12.38 10.48 -18.52
C VAL A 157 10.99 11.09 -18.47
N ALA A 158 10.05 10.47 -17.75
CA ALA A 158 8.70 10.98 -17.56
C ALA A 158 8.60 12.13 -16.54
N GLY A 159 9.71 12.55 -15.91
CA GLY A 159 9.71 13.61 -14.90
C GLY A 159 8.99 13.21 -13.61
N PHE A 160 9.02 11.93 -13.25
CA PHE A 160 8.39 11.43 -12.02
C PHE A 160 9.10 11.97 -10.76
N GLU A 161 8.34 12.55 -9.84
CA GLU A 161 8.81 13.21 -8.62
C GLU A 161 8.73 12.30 -7.37
N GLY A 162 8.03 11.17 -7.47
CA GLY A 162 7.90 10.19 -6.38
C GLY A 162 9.15 9.36 -6.13
N TYR A 163 9.02 8.28 -5.35
CA TYR A 163 10.15 7.34 -5.16
C TYR A 163 10.51 6.64 -6.46
N ILE A 164 11.76 6.81 -6.90
CA ILE A 164 12.34 6.11 -8.03
C ILE A 164 13.16 4.94 -7.48
N PRO A 165 12.87 3.69 -7.88
CA PRO A 165 13.62 2.53 -7.39
C PRO A 165 15.14 2.70 -7.56
N ASP A 166 15.86 2.50 -6.47
CA ASP A 166 17.32 2.70 -6.39
C ASP A 166 18.09 1.43 -6.00
N LEU A 167 17.39 0.31 -5.80
CA LEU A 167 17.99 -1.01 -5.56
C LEU A 167 18.30 -1.71 -6.89
N MET A 168 19.56 -1.77 -7.26
CA MET A 168 20.00 -2.46 -8.47
C MET A 168 19.78 -3.98 -8.37
N ASP A 169 19.51 -4.59 -9.52
CA ASP A 169 19.43 -6.04 -9.68
C ASP A 169 18.35 -6.75 -8.85
N LEU A 170 17.38 -6.03 -8.29
CA LEU A 170 16.29 -6.62 -7.49
C LEU A 170 15.52 -7.72 -8.24
N GLN A 171 15.40 -7.65 -9.57
CA GLN A 171 14.82 -8.70 -10.40
C GLN A 171 15.53 -10.06 -10.21
N LEU A 172 16.82 -10.07 -9.86
CA LEU A 172 17.59 -11.30 -9.62
C LEU A 172 17.35 -11.91 -8.23
N GLY A 173 16.48 -11.31 -7.40
CA GLY A 173 16.13 -11.82 -6.08
C GLY A 173 17.35 -11.85 -5.15
N ALA A 174 17.62 -13.00 -4.52
CA ALA A 174 18.72 -13.17 -3.58
C ALA A 174 20.10 -12.76 -4.14
N ALA A 175 20.30 -12.81 -5.46
CA ALA A 175 21.58 -12.40 -6.07
C ALA A 175 21.88 -10.90 -5.90
N ALA A 176 20.87 -10.05 -5.68
CA ALA A 176 21.04 -8.60 -5.40
C ALA A 176 21.64 -8.33 -4.00
N PHE A 177 21.61 -9.31 -3.11
CA PHE A 177 22.00 -9.18 -1.71
C PHE A 177 23.20 -10.08 -1.38
N ASP A 178 23.97 -9.67 -0.37
CA ASP A 178 24.99 -10.53 0.23
C ASP A 178 24.40 -11.53 1.23
N GLU A 179 25.25 -12.37 1.83
CA GLU A 179 24.83 -13.45 2.74
C GLU A 179 24.13 -12.95 4.01
N GLU A 180 24.29 -11.67 4.37
CA GLU A 180 23.62 -11.05 5.52
C GLU A 180 22.38 -10.26 5.11
N GLY A 181 21.97 -10.34 3.83
CA GLY A 181 20.78 -9.68 3.29
C GLY A 181 21.00 -8.22 2.91
N PHE A 182 22.22 -7.68 2.95
CA PHE A 182 22.49 -6.31 2.53
C PHE A 182 22.64 -6.21 1.02
N ALA A 183 22.03 -5.19 0.42
CA ALA A 183 22.13 -4.93 -1.01
C ALA A 183 23.58 -4.67 -1.43
N LYS A 184 24.00 -5.31 -2.54
CA LYS A 184 25.39 -5.25 -3.04
C LYS A 184 25.75 -3.94 -3.74
N ASP A 185 24.75 -3.12 -4.07
CA ASP A 185 24.88 -1.89 -4.83
C ASP A 185 25.20 -0.65 -3.97
N GLY A 186 25.24 -0.79 -2.64
CA GLY A 186 25.46 0.31 -1.71
C GLY A 186 24.23 1.17 -1.43
N SER A 187 23.04 0.79 -1.90
CA SER A 187 21.75 1.43 -1.57
C SER A 187 21.37 1.28 -0.10
N HIS A 188 22.03 0.34 0.60
CA HIS A 188 21.80 -0.04 2.00
C HIS A 188 20.39 -0.59 2.28
N TRP A 189 19.69 -1.08 1.26
CA TRP A 189 18.51 -1.93 1.48
C TRP A 189 18.92 -3.24 2.14
N VAL A 190 18.09 -3.72 3.08
CA VAL A 190 18.30 -4.99 3.76
C VAL A 190 17.07 -5.87 3.55
N ALA A 191 17.26 -6.98 2.86
CA ALA A 191 16.28 -8.06 2.78
C ALA A 191 16.27 -8.85 4.09
N PHE A 192 15.11 -9.37 4.48
CA PHE A 192 14.98 -10.19 5.67
C PHE A 192 13.96 -11.31 5.47
N ASN A 193 14.17 -12.43 6.16
CA ASN A 193 13.23 -13.54 6.14
C ASN A 193 12.08 -13.29 7.12
N TYR A 194 10.84 -13.52 6.67
CA TYR A 194 9.66 -13.37 7.52
C TYR A 194 8.63 -14.44 7.21
N LYS A 195 7.72 -14.67 8.16
CA LYS A 195 6.56 -15.55 7.95
C LYS A 195 5.54 -14.78 7.12
N PRO A 196 5.18 -15.19 5.89
CA PRO A 196 4.24 -14.46 5.06
C PRO A 196 2.89 -14.25 5.76
N PHE A 197 2.21 -13.16 5.45
CA PHE A 197 0.86 -12.91 5.98
C PHE A 197 -0.13 -13.91 5.36
N PRO A 198 -1.00 -14.57 6.15
CA PRO A 198 -1.83 -15.65 5.62
C PRO A 198 -2.70 -15.24 4.44
N SER A 199 -2.83 -16.15 3.47
CA SER A 199 -3.73 -16.02 2.32
C SER A 199 -3.46 -14.83 1.38
N THR A 200 -2.33 -14.15 1.52
CA THR A 200 -1.90 -13.11 0.58
C THR A 200 -0.95 -13.70 -0.47
N PHE A 201 0.35 -13.49 -0.33
CA PHE A 201 1.36 -13.78 -1.34
C PHE A 201 1.99 -15.18 -1.15
N TRP A 202 1.14 -16.20 -1.05
CA TRP A 202 1.61 -17.59 -0.86
C TRP A 202 1.81 -18.30 -2.20
N PRO A 203 2.82 -19.19 -2.34
CA PRO A 203 3.01 -19.96 -3.57
C PRO A 203 1.77 -20.77 -3.99
N THR A 204 0.97 -21.25 -3.04
CA THR A 204 -0.30 -21.93 -3.35
C THR A 204 -1.33 -21.03 -4.02
N ASN A 205 -1.17 -19.71 -3.93
CA ASN A 205 -2.01 -18.68 -4.54
C ASN A 205 -1.39 -18.12 -5.84
N GLY A 206 -0.34 -18.76 -6.38
CA GLY A 206 0.30 -18.31 -7.62
C GLY A 206 1.17 -17.05 -7.48
N SER A 207 1.54 -16.68 -6.25
CA SER A 207 2.35 -15.49 -5.97
C SER A 207 3.40 -15.76 -4.90
N THR A 208 4.46 -14.97 -4.90
CA THR A 208 5.43 -14.89 -3.80
C THR A 208 5.79 -13.42 -3.60
N ASP A 209 6.31 -13.07 -2.45
CA ASP A 209 6.75 -11.72 -2.14
C ASP A 209 8.11 -11.70 -1.44
N ASP A 210 8.77 -10.54 -1.54
CA ASP A 210 9.94 -10.20 -0.76
C ASP A 210 9.79 -8.79 -0.18
N VAL A 211 10.37 -8.56 0.99
CA VAL A 211 10.35 -7.27 1.68
C VAL A 211 11.76 -6.89 2.07
N MET A 212 12.08 -5.64 1.81
CA MET A 212 13.32 -4.99 2.20
C MET A 212 13.00 -3.79 3.08
N ILE A 213 13.87 -3.54 4.05
CA ILE A 213 13.83 -2.36 4.92
C ILE A 213 15.07 -1.51 4.69
N ARG A 214 14.91 -0.19 4.73
CA ARG A 214 16.02 0.75 4.84
C ARG A 214 15.74 1.75 5.95
N LEU A 215 16.71 1.95 6.83
CA LEU A 215 16.64 3.01 7.85
C LEU A 215 17.35 4.25 7.34
N SER A 216 16.89 5.43 7.78
CA SER A 216 17.50 6.70 7.41
C SER A 216 18.98 6.75 7.85
N GLU A 217 19.76 7.60 7.17
CA GLU A 217 21.22 7.64 7.26
C GLU A 217 21.78 7.67 8.69
N ARG A 218 21.13 8.41 9.61
CA ARG A 218 21.55 8.51 11.01
C ARG A 218 21.55 7.17 11.77
N PHE A 219 20.75 6.18 11.34
CA PHE A 219 20.67 4.85 11.95
C PHE A 219 21.73 3.89 11.42
N ARG A 220 22.53 4.32 10.44
CA ARG A 220 23.55 3.50 9.78
C ARG A 220 24.92 4.18 9.73
N THR A 221 25.11 5.26 10.49
CA THR A 221 26.34 6.07 10.54
C THR A 221 26.83 6.28 11.98
N ASN A 222 28.14 6.49 12.14
CA ASN A 222 28.74 6.96 13.38
C ASN A 222 28.44 8.46 13.61
N ARG A 223 28.92 9.03 14.72
CA ARG A 223 28.64 10.44 15.06
C ARG A 223 29.31 11.44 14.12
N GLU A 224 30.31 10.98 13.39
CA GLU A 224 31.06 11.71 12.37
C GLU A 224 30.36 11.65 10.99
N GLY A 225 29.29 10.87 10.85
CA GLY A 225 28.52 10.72 9.61
C GLY A 225 29.03 9.63 8.69
N GLU A 226 30.00 8.82 9.11
CA GLU A 226 30.57 7.74 8.30
C GLU A 226 29.72 6.47 8.45
N TYR A 227 29.44 5.80 7.33
CA TYR A 227 28.69 4.54 7.34
C TYR A 227 29.38 3.46 8.16
N SER A 228 28.61 2.76 8.99
CA SER A 228 29.07 1.60 9.75
C SER A 228 28.04 0.49 9.68
N ARG A 229 28.47 -0.65 9.11
CA ARG A 229 27.65 -1.85 8.99
C ARG A 229 27.27 -2.42 10.36
N ASP A 230 28.17 -2.37 11.35
CA ASP A 230 27.91 -2.82 12.72
C ASP A 230 26.85 -1.95 13.41
N ILE A 231 26.92 -0.62 13.26
CA ILE A 231 25.88 0.30 13.75
C ILE A 231 24.54 -0.02 13.10
N TYR A 232 24.53 -0.28 11.80
CA TYR A 232 23.28 -0.55 11.11
C TYR A 232 22.67 -1.90 11.54
N LYS A 233 23.47 -2.97 11.64
CA LYS A 233 23.04 -4.26 12.20
C LYS A 233 22.47 -4.12 13.61
N ALA A 234 23.15 -3.38 14.48
CA ALA A 234 22.69 -3.14 15.84
C ALA A 234 21.35 -2.40 15.88
N ASN A 235 21.21 -1.32 15.11
CA ASN A 235 19.94 -0.58 15.04
C ASN A 235 18.80 -1.40 14.41
N LEU A 236 19.07 -2.26 13.43
CA LEU A 236 18.06 -3.20 12.91
C LEU A 236 17.60 -4.21 13.96
N ALA A 237 18.52 -4.75 14.77
CA ALA A 237 18.19 -5.66 15.85
C ALA A 237 17.42 -4.96 16.98
N ILE A 238 17.84 -3.76 17.38
CA ILE A 238 17.11 -2.92 18.35
C ILE A 238 15.70 -2.63 17.85
N LEU A 239 15.54 -2.29 16.57
CA LEU A 239 14.22 -2.07 15.95
C LEU A 239 13.38 -3.35 15.96
N GLU A 240 13.96 -4.49 15.60
CA GLU A 240 13.23 -5.77 15.58
C GLU A 240 12.69 -6.12 16.95
N ALA A 241 13.51 -5.97 17.98
CA ALA A 241 13.10 -6.21 19.35
C ALA A 241 12.03 -5.22 19.83
N ALA A 242 12.16 -3.94 19.47
CA ALA A 242 11.19 -2.89 19.79
C ALA A 242 9.84 -3.13 19.10
N ILE A 243 9.82 -3.56 17.84
CA ILE A 243 8.60 -3.87 17.08
C ILE A 243 7.92 -5.13 17.61
N LYS A 244 8.69 -6.15 18.00
CA LYS A 244 8.16 -7.39 18.60
C LYS A 244 7.78 -7.24 20.07
N GLY A 245 8.28 -6.21 20.76
CA GLY A 245 8.06 -5.98 22.18
C GLY A 245 8.78 -7.00 23.07
N VAL A 246 9.99 -7.42 22.70
CA VAL A 246 10.76 -8.46 23.42
C VAL A 246 12.03 -7.91 24.05
N ALA A 247 12.38 -8.37 25.26
CA ALA A 247 13.54 -7.89 26.01
C ALA A 247 14.90 -8.37 25.47
N SER A 248 14.90 -9.31 24.53
CA SER A 248 16.11 -9.84 23.88
C SER A 248 15.76 -10.35 22.50
N ILE A 249 16.65 -10.16 21.53
CA ILE A 249 16.50 -10.68 20.16
C ILE A 249 17.83 -11.23 19.64
N GLY A 250 17.79 -12.25 18.80
CA GLY A 250 18.96 -12.67 18.02
C GLY A 250 19.33 -11.65 16.95
N SER A 251 20.61 -11.53 16.63
CA SER A 251 21.12 -10.60 15.61
C SER A 251 22.16 -11.27 14.72
N LEU A 252 22.43 -10.64 13.57
CA LEU A 252 23.69 -10.86 12.87
C LEU A 252 24.89 -10.58 13.81
N PRO A 253 26.08 -11.14 13.54
CA PRO A 253 27.28 -10.80 14.29
C PRO A 253 27.58 -9.30 14.23
N ILE A 254 27.70 -8.68 15.39
CA ILE A 254 27.98 -7.26 15.58
C ILE A 254 29.26 -7.11 16.39
N ASP A 255 30.22 -6.34 15.89
CA ASP A 255 31.42 -5.96 16.63
C ASP A 255 31.11 -4.76 17.53
N GLU A 256 30.90 -5.03 18.82
CA GLU A 256 30.56 -4.02 19.83
C GLU A 256 31.67 -3.00 20.01
N THR A 257 32.93 -3.38 19.79
CA THR A 257 34.08 -2.47 19.96
C THR A 257 34.03 -1.29 18.99
N ARG A 258 33.41 -1.49 17.82
CA ARG A 258 33.18 -0.45 16.81
C ARG A 258 32.03 0.47 17.14
N ILE A 259 31.13 0.05 18.03
CA ILE A 259 29.93 0.79 18.44
C ILE A 259 30.16 1.50 19.78
N GLY A 260 31.02 0.94 20.63
CA GLY A 260 31.28 1.43 21.99
C GLY A 260 30.14 1.13 22.97
N LYS A 261 29.36 0.08 22.71
CA LYS A 261 28.23 -0.34 23.55
C LYS A 261 28.20 -1.87 23.69
N ASP A 262 28.10 -2.36 24.92
CA ASP A 262 27.82 -3.76 25.25
C ASP A 262 26.33 -4.04 24.99
N LEU A 263 26.04 -4.65 23.84
CA LEU A 263 24.70 -4.92 23.34
C LEU A 263 24.12 -6.19 23.96
N ASP A 264 24.94 -7.21 24.23
CA ASP A 264 24.47 -8.48 24.79
C ASP A 264 24.40 -8.49 26.33
N GLY A 265 25.00 -7.49 26.98
CA GLY A 265 24.98 -7.24 28.41
C GLY A 265 25.86 -8.20 29.22
N ASN A 266 26.91 -8.75 28.63
CA ASN A 266 27.81 -9.70 29.30
C ASN A 266 28.95 -9.02 30.09
N GLY A 267 29.14 -7.71 29.95
CA GLY A 267 30.17 -6.92 30.62
C GLY A 267 31.51 -6.83 29.89
N GLU A 268 31.65 -7.44 28.72
CA GLU A 268 32.84 -7.46 27.88
C GLU A 268 32.50 -7.00 26.45
N MET A 269 33.39 -6.22 25.83
CA MET A 269 33.20 -5.78 24.44
C MET A 269 33.68 -6.88 23.48
N GLY A 270 32.80 -7.40 22.63
CA GLY A 270 33.14 -8.46 21.70
C GLY A 270 32.24 -8.56 20.47
N ILE A 271 32.05 -9.79 19.98
CA ILE A 271 31.11 -10.08 18.90
C ILE A 271 29.78 -10.53 19.49
N ALA A 272 28.79 -9.63 19.47
CA ALA A 272 27.43 -9.94 19.90
C ALA A 272 26.65 -10.65 18.78
N LYS A 273 25.87 -11.66 19.16
CA LYS A 273 24.87 -12.33 18.30
C LYS A 273 23.44 -12.22 18.87
N THR A 274 23.31 -11.45 19.94
CA THR A 274 22.06 -11.21 20.67
C THR A 274 22.10 -9.77 21.16
N VAL A 275 20.98 -9.06 21.07
CA VAL A 275 20.84 -7.71 21.62
C VAL A 275 19.86 -7.74 22.79
N LYS A 276 20.35 -7.33 23.97
CA LYS A 276 19.58 -7.14 25.21
C LYS A 276 19.47 -5.67 25.59
N ASP A 277 20.51 -4.87 25.38
CA ASP A 277 20.43 -3.42 25.60
C ASP A 277 19.75 -2.72 24.42
N GLN A 278 18.45 -2.52 24.59
CA GLN A 278 17.56 -1.86 23.64
C GLN A 278 17.08 -0.50 24.17
N THR A 279 17.79 0.08 25.15
CA THR A 279 17.36 1.32 25.82
C THR A 279 17.43 2.55 24.91
N ALA A 280 18.31 2.50 23.91
CA ALA A 280 18.51 3.54 22.92
C ALA A 280 19.20 2.96 21.68
N TRP A 281 19.03 3.65 20.56
CA TRP A 281 19.79 3.44 19.34
C TRP A 281 21.30 3.67 19.54
N VAL A 282 22.09 3.26 18.55
CA VAL A 282 23.55 3.47 18.53
C VAL A 282 23.98 4.35 17.35
N GLY A 283 25.20 4.88 17.40
CA GLY A 283 25.73 5.77 16.36
C GLY A 283 25.16 7.18 16.40
N ALA A 284 24.96 7.80 15.23
CA ALA A 284 24.33 9.12 15.08
C ALA A 284 22.84 9.14 15.47
N ALA A 285 22.22 7.98 15.65
CA ALA A 285 20.83 7.87 16.10
C ALA A 285 20.67 7.83 17.63
N ALA A 286 21.74 7.89 18.42
CA ALA A 286 21.69 7.66 19.87
C ALA A 286 20.71 8.57 20.65
N ASP A 287 20.40 9.76 20.13
CA ASP A 287 19.45 10.73 20.68
C ASP A 287 18.08 10.72 19.97
N ALA A 288 17.88 9.85 18.98
CA ALA A 288 16.61 9.73 18.28
C ALA A 288 15.52 9.19 19.21
N PHE A 289 14.29 9.64 18.99
CA PHE A 289 13.12 9.14 19.71
C PHE A 289 13.02 7.61 19.58
N PHE A 290 12.64 6.97 20.68
CA PHE A 290 12.49 5.53 20.78
C PHE A 290 11.21 5.21 21.56
N ASP A 291 10.38 4.33 20.99
CA ASP A 291 9.24 3.71 21.65
C ASP A 291 9.02 2.34 21.00
N THR A 292 8.47 1.41 21.77
CA THR A 292 8.13 0.08 21.27
C THR A 292 6.98 0.15 20.29
N HIS A 293 6.95 -0.79 19.34
CA HIS A 293 5.89 -0.91 18.34
C HIS A 293 5.76 0.30 17.39
N LEU A 294 6.80 1.13 17.26
CA LEU A 294 6.84 2.25 16.31
C LEU A 294 8.14 2.22 15.52
N TYR A 295 8.06 2.52 14.22
CA TYR A 295 9.27 2.70 13.41
C TYR A 295 9.80 4.13 13.54
N PRO A 296 11.13 4.32 13.50
CA PRO A 296 11.69 5.66 13.45
C PRO A 296 11.31 6.35 12.13
N VAL A 297 11.15 7.68 12.19
CA VAL A 297 10.94 8.51 11.00
C VAL A 297 12.06 8.29 9.98
N GLY A 298 11.68 8.26 8.70
CA GLY A 298 12.57 7.94 7.61
C GLY A 298 12.80 6.45 7.38
N THR A 299 12.12 5.56 8.11
CA THR A 299 12.08 4.13 7.75
C THR A 299 11.39 3.96 6.39
N GLU A 300 12.00 3.17 5.53
CA GLU A 300 11.50 2.83 4.21
C GLU A 300 11.29 1.31 4.11
N PHE A 301 10.23 0.91 3.41
CA PHE A 301 9.98 -0.45 3.01
C PHE A 301 9.83 -0.52 1.49
N LEU A 302 10.46 -1.53 0.90
CA LEU A 302 10.23 -1.94 -0.48
C LEU A 302 9.67 -3.36 -0.45
N HIS A 303 8.55 -3.58 -1.12
CA HIS A 303 7.84 -4.85 -1.15
C HIS A 303 7.56 -5.22 -2.60
N THR A 304 7.99 -6.40 -3.05
CA THR A 304 7.65 -6.88 -4.39
C THR A 304 6.63 -8.00 -4.32
N VAL A 305 5.73 -8.04 -5.30
CA VAL A 305 4.87 -9.19 -5.55
C VAL A 305 5.32 -9.81 -6.87
N ARG A 306 5.58 -11.11 -6.86
CA ARG A 306 6.19 -11.83 -7.98
C ARG A 306 5.36 -13.05 -8.39
N TYR A 307 5.62 -13.52 -9.60
CA TYR A 307 5.22 -14.86 -10.01
C TYR A 307 6.13 -15.90 -9.35
N ILE A 308 5.68 -17.16 -9.39
CA ILE A 308 6.44 -18.30 -8.88
C ILE A 308 7.46 -18.71 -9.95
N GLY A 309 8.73 -18.56 -9.63
CA GLY A 309 9.82 -19.09 -10.45
C GLY A 309 9.96 -20.59 -10.27
N VAL A 310 10.33 -21.28 -11.34
CA VAL A 310 10.63 -22.73 -11.32
C VAL A 310 12.03 -22.93 -11.88
N GLY A 311 12.94 -23.42 -11.04
CA GLY A 311 14.32 -23.74 -11.41
C GLY A 311 14.41 -24.91 -12.40
N SER A 312 15.58 -25.10 -13.00
CA SER A 312 15.84 -26.22 -13.91
C SER A 312 15.75 -27.59 -13.24
N ASP A 313 15.96 -27.63 -11.93
CA ASP A 313 15.82 -28.78 -11.03
C ASP A 313 14.39 -28.97 -10.48
N GLY A 314 13.47 -28.04 -10.78
CA GLY A 314 12.10 -28.03 -10.29
C GLY A 314 11.92 -27.30 -8.95
N GLU A 315 12.98 -26.71 -8.39
CA GLU A 315 12.87 -25.93 -7.16
C GLU A 315 12.04 -24.66 -7.38
N ILE A 316 11.24 -24.32 -6.37
CA ILE A 316 10.36 -23.15 -6.40
C ILE A 316 11.12 -21.95 -5.85
N GLY A 317 11.11 -20.85 -6.59
CA GLY A 317 11.75 -19.60 -6.21
C GLY A 317 10.98 -18.36 -6.62
N VAL A 318 11.65 -17.22 -6.57
CA VAL A 318 11.13 -15.96 -7.09
C VAL A 318 11.37 -15.87 -8.60
N SER A 319 10.41 -15.32 -9.33
CA SER A 319 10.59 -15.00 -10.75
C SER A 319 11.38 -13.71 -10.94
N THR A 320 12.04 -13.59 -12.10
CA THR A 320 12.69 -12.34 -12.53
C THR A 320 11.67 -11.23 -12.68
N ARG A 321 10.52 -11.58 -13.26
CA ARG A 321 9.42 -10.65 -13.47
C ARG A 321 8.68 -10.30 -12.20
N MET A 322 8.35 -9.02 -12.03
CA MET A 322 7.54 -8.55 -10.90
C MET A 322 6.13 -8.19 -11.37
N LYS A 323 5.13 -8.61 -10.59
CA LYS A 323 3.74 -8.15 -10.74
C LYS A 323 3.61 -6.71 -10.24
N GLU A 324 4.21 -6.46 -9.09
CA GLU A 324 4.12 -5.19 -8.38
C GLU A 324 5.41 -4.88 -7.62
N VAL A 325 5.70 -3.58 -7.49
CA VAL A 325 6.76 -3.03 -6.64
C VAL A 325 6.15 -1.91 -5.81
N ARG A 326 6.02 -2.13 -4.51
CA ARG A 326 5.35 -1.22 -3.57
C ARG A 326 6.38 -0.59 -2.65
N TYR A 327 6.22 0.69 -2.39
CA TYR A 327 7.13 1.48 -1.57
C TYR A 327 6.35 2.22 -0.49
N MET A 328 6.86 2.15 0.73
CA MET A 328 6.24 2.75 1.90
C MET A 328 7.31 3.51 2.72
N TRP A 329 7.02 4.74 3.11
CA TRP A 329 7.97 5.63 3.77
C TRP A 329 7.37 6.29 5.01
N LYS A 330 8.07 6.21 6.14
CA LYS A 330 7.67 6.82 7.41
C LYS A 330 7.98 8.32 7.37
N VAL A 331 7.02 9.13 6.95
CA VAL A 331 7.18 10.58 6.79
C VAL A 331 7.06 11.34 8.10
N LYS A 332 6.24 10.85 9.05
CA LYS A 332 5.96 11.57 10.33
C LYS A 332 6.14 10.65 11.55
N PRO A 333 6.82 11.12 12.62
CA PRO A 333 6.98 10.37 13.87
C PRO A 333 5.77 10.58 14.79
N TYR A 334 4.65 9.92 14.48
CA TYR A 334 3.49 9.96 15.38
C TYR A 334 3.71 9.09 16.61
N ILE A 335 3.31 9.61 17.77
CA ILE A 335 3.31 8.89 19.04
C ILE A 335 1.98 8.16 19.25
N LYS A 336 1.95 7.12 20.09
CA LYS A 336 0.76 6.25 20.31
C LYS A 336 -0.55 7.01 20.58
N PRO A 337 -0.60 8.09 21.39
CA PRO A 337 -1.84 8.86 21.57
C PRO A 337 -2.41 9.47 20.28
N MET A 338 -1.58 9.75 19.29
CA MET A 338 -2.05 10.26 17.99
C MET A 338 -2.78 9.17 17.20
N TYR A 339 -2.32 7.91 17.26
CA TYR A 339 -3.01 6.77 16.64
C TYR A 339 -4.38 6.57 17.28
N ALA A 340 -4.46 6.62 18.62
CA ALA A 340 -5.72 6.57 19.36
C ALA A 340 -6.72 7.61 18.84
N ARG A 341 -6.27 8.87 18.73
CA ARG A 341 -7.09 9.96 18.19
C ARG A 341 -7.52 9.72 16.75
N LYS A 342 -6.68 9.10 15.92
CA LYS A 342 -7.01 8.79 14.53
C LYS A 342 -8.10 7.72 14.43
N TYR A 343 -8.04 6.68 15.26
CA TYR A 343 -9.10 5.70 15.34
C TYR A 343 -10.43 6.29 15.87
N ASP A 344 -10.38 7.19 16.85
CA ASP A 344 -11.58 7.89 17.32
C ASP A 344 -12.25 8.71 16.21
N LEU A 345 -11.44 9.40 15.40
CA LEU A 345 -11.93 10.19 14.27
C LEU A 345 -12.51 9.29 13.18
N GLU A 346 -11.83 8.20 12.84
CA GLU A 346 -12.34 7.21 11.90
C GLU A 346 -13.70 6.62 12.32
N ALA A 347 -13.84 6.28 13.61
CA ALA A 347 -15.11 5.79 14.15
C ALA A 347 -16.23 6.83 14.01
N GLN A 348 -15.92 8.12 14.18
CA GLN A 348 -16.88 9.22 13.98
C GLN A 348 -17.27 9.38 12.50
N GLU A 349 -16.32 9.27 11.58
CA GLU A 349 -16.59 9.30 10.13
C GLU A 349 -17.48 8.12 9.71
N LYS A 350 -17.20 6.93 10.26
CA LYS A 350 -18.03 5.73 10.02
C LYS A 350 -19.46 5.91 10.54
N GLU A 351 -19.64 6.43 11.75
CA GLU A 351 -20.96 6.72 12.32
C GLU A 351 -21.72 7.78 11.51
N ALA A 352 -20.99 8.74 10.93
CA ALA A 352 -21.57 9.74 10.02
C ALA A 352 -21.94 9.20 8.63
N GLY A 353 -21.60 7.93 8.33
CA GLY A 353 -21.85 7.30 7.04
C GLY A 353 -20.89 7.73 5.92
N ASN A 354 -19.75 8.34 6.27
CA ASN A 354 -18.76 8.74 5.28
C ASN A 354 -17.94 7.51 4.81
N LEU A 355 -17.65 7.49 3.51
CA LEU A 355 -16.80 6.46 2.92
C LEU A 355 -15.32 6.72 3.24
N PRO A 356 -14.47 5.68 3.24
CA PRO A 356 -13.04 5.83 3.45
C PRO A 356 -12.40 6.81 2.46
N GLY A 357 -11.55 7.71 2.96
CA GLY A 357 -10.83 8.68 2.14
C GLY A 357 -9.43 8.95 2.67
N TYR A 358 -8.48 9.15 1.76
CA TYR A 358 -7.07 9.40 2.10
C TYR A 358 -6.54 10.59 1.32
N VAL A 359 -5.56 11.26 1.91
CA VAL A 359 -4.93 12.42 1.27
C VAL A 359 -3.98 11.91 0.20
N SER A 360 -4.23 12.29 -1.05
CA SER A 360 -3.25 12.11 -2.13
C SER A 360 -2.14 13.15 -1.98
N ILE A 361 -0.90 12.69 -2.04
CA ILE A 361 0.31 13.51 -2.04
C ILE A 361 0.98 13.45 -3.43
N GLY A 362 0.15 13.36 -4.47
CA GLY A 362 0.60 13.29 -5.87
C GLY A 362 1.39 12.02 -6.18
N GLN A 363 2.52 12.17 -6.84
CA GLN A 363 3.38 11.06 -7.24
C GLN A 363 4.11 10.39 -6.07
N HIS A 364 4.03 10.95 -4.86
CA HIS A 364 4.47 10.28 -3.63
C HIS A 364 3.42 9.30 -3.05
N GLY A 365 2.24 9.21 -3.68
CA GLY A 365 1.20 8.24 -3.34
C GLY A 365 0.12 8.77 -2.40
N LEU A 366 -0.24 7.98 -1.38
CA LEU A 366 -1.28 8.28 -0.39
C LEU A 366 -0.68 8.38 1.02
N ASP A 367 -1.11 9.37 1.79
CA ASP A 367 -0.89 9.45 3.23
C ASP A 367 -1.97 8.60 3.94
N ASN A 368 -1.56 7.55 4.65
CA ASN A 368 -2.48 6.69 5.39
C ASN A 368 -3.03 7.34 6.68
N GLY A 369 -2.73 8.62 6.92
CA GLY A 369 -3.17 9.37 8.10
C GLY A 369 -2.41 9.05 9.38
N ASN A 370 -1.49 8.07 9.35
CA ASN A 370 -0.72 7.55 10.47
C ASN A 370 0.81 7.69 10.25
N GLY A 371 1.18 8.65 9.40
CA GLY A 371 2.57 9.06 9.20
C GLY A 371 3.32 8.25 8.15
N TRP A 372 2.62 7.45 7.36
CA TRP A 372 3.20 6.71 6.24
C TRP A 372 2.69 7.22 4.90
N ALA A 373 3.62 7.44 3.96
CA ALA A 373 3.34 7.60 2.55
C ALA A 373 3.48 6.24 1.86
N ILE A 374 2.52 5.90 1.00
CA ILE A 374 2.46 4.61 0.31
C ILE A 374 2.22 4.84 -1.18
N GLN A 375 3.05 4.23 -2.01
CA GLN A 375 2.94 4.23 -3.45
C GLN A 375 3.37 2.87 -4.02
N GLY A 376 3.20 2.67 -5.32
CA GLY A 376 3.73 1.49 -5.97
C GLY A 376 3.73 1.57 -7.49
N PHE A 377 4.08 0.43 -8.07
CA PHE A 377 4.10 0.17 -9.49
C PHE A 377 3.47 -1.19 -9.75
N ILE A 378 2.72 -1.31 -10.83
CA ILE A 378 2.06 -2.55 -11.28
C ILE A 378 2.30 -2.76 -12.76
N GLU A 379 2.26 -4.00 -13.23
CA GLU A 379 2.34 -4.31 -14.66
C GLU A 379 1.22 -3.63 -15.46
N ASN A 380 1.59 -3.07 -16.61
CA ASN A 380 0.63 -2.69 -17.66
C ASN A 380 0.28 -3.90 -18.55
N ARG A 381 -0.56 -3.68 -19.58
CA ARG A 381 -0.97 -4.75 -20.51
C ARG A 381 0.19 -5.43 -21.25
N LYS A 382 1.27 -4.69 -21.53
CA LYS A 382 2.50 -5.23 -22.13
C LYS A 382 3.48 -5.77 -21.10
N GLY A 383 3.10 -5.72 -19.82
CA GLY A 383 3.90 -6.29 -18.76
C GLY A 383 5.01 -5.44 -18.18
N ARG A 384 5.10 -4.20 -18.62
CA ARG A 384 6.07 -3.25 -18.10
C ARG A 384 5.49 -2.61 -16.85
N LEU A 385 6.30 -2.40 -15.82
CA LEU A 385 5.84 -1.69 -14.62
C LEU A 385 5.46 -0.25 -14.97
N ARG A 386 4.36 0.22 -14.38
CA ARG A 386 3.85 1.60 -14.42
C ARG A 386 3.40 2.02 -13.03
N PHE A 387 3.32 3.32 -12.79
CA PHE A 387 2.79 3.88 -11.55
C PHE A 387 1.31 3.47 -11.35
N LEU A 388 0.92 3.29 -10.08
CA LEU A 388 -0.46 2.97 -9.71
C LEU A 388 -1.40 4.14 -10.04
N THR A 389 -2.62 3.82 -10.43
CA THR A 389 -3.72 4.79 -10.39
C THR A 389 -4.15 5.08 -8.95
N HIS A 390 -5.03 6.06 -8.75
CA HIS A 390 -5.56 6.36 -7.43
C HIS A 390 -6.27 5.15 -6.79
N GLU A 391 -7.15 4.46 -7.52
CA GLU A 391 -7.87 3.28 -7.00
C GLU A 391 -6.93 2.13 -6.63
N GLU A 392 -5.94 1.85 -7.49
CA GLU A 392 -4.97 0.79 -7.23
C GLU A 392 -4.16 1.07 -5.96
N ASN A 393 -3.72 2.32 -5.74
CA ASN A 393 -3.04 2.69 -4.51
C ASN A 393 -3.99 2.75 -3.30
N PHE A 394 -5.22 3.22 -3.50
CA PHE A 394 -6.26 3.28 -2.47
C PHE A 394 -6.56 1.90 -1.88
N SER A 395 -6.52 0.84 -2.70
CA SER A 395 -6.68 -0.54 -2.23
C SER A 395 -5.63 -0.97 -1.19
N CYS A 396 -4.42 -0.42 -1.24
CA CYS A 396 -3.37 -0.69 -0.26
C CYS A 396 -3.73 -0.18 1.14
N MET A 397 -4.57 0.87 1.22
CA MET A 397 -4.92 1.50 2.50
C MET A 397 -5.79 0.60 3.37
N GLY A 398 -6.47 -0.39 2.79
CA GLY A 398 -7.23 -1.38 3.55
C GLY A 398 -6.36 -2.10 4.58
N CYS A 399 -5.22 -2.64 4.14
CA CYS A 399 -4.29 -3.35 5.01
C CYS A 399 -3.38 -2.41 5.81
N HIS A 400 -3.06 -1.22 5.27
CA HIS A 400 -2.09 -0.29 5.85
C HIS A 400 -2.70 0.91 6.58
N ASN A 401 -4.00 0.86 6.91
CA ASN A 401 -4.62 1.83 7.80
C ASN A 401 -5.34 1.15 8.96
N SER A 402 -6.48 0.52 8.75
CA SER A 402 -7.46 0.33 9.81
C SER A 402 -7.85 -1.12 10.04
N VAL A 403 -6.85 -1.95 10.37
CA VAL A 403 -7.03 -3.34 10.79
C VAL A 403 -6.25 -3.63 12.08
N GLY A 404 -6.85 -4.40 12.99
CA GLY A 404 -6.29 -4.74 14.31
C GLY A 404 -4.99 -5.57 14.30
N SER A 405 -4.62 -6.16 13.18
CA SER A 405 -3.48 -7.10 13.07
C SER A 405 -2.11 -6.47 12.78
N THR A 406 -2.04 -5.17 12.49
CA THR A 406 -0.76 -4.49 12.16
C THR A 406 0.04 -4.05 13.38
N ILE A 407 1.35 -3.87 13.19
CA ILE A 407 2.22 -3.10 14.08
C ILE A 407 2.81 -1.94 13.27
N ASP A 408 2.50 -0.73 13.71
CA ASP A 408 2.71 0.55 13.05
C ASP A 408 2.35 0.49 11.56
N LYS A 409 1.15 -0.04 11.28
CA LYS A 409 0.58 -0.16 9.93
C LYS A 409 1.37 -1.06 8.99
N THR A 410 2.21 -1.95 9.53
CA THR A 410 2.98 -2.95 8.77
C THR A 410 2.74 -4.37 9.29
N PHE A 411 3.09 -5.38 8.48
CA PHE A 411 2.97 -6.80 8.84
C PHE A 411 4.31 -7.54 8.88
N SER A 412 5.21 -7.23 7.95
CA SER A 412 6.37 -8.07 7.61
C SER A 412 7.41 -8.14 8.73
N PHE A 413 7.89 -7.00 9.22
CA PHE A 413 9.00 -6.96 10.17
C PHE A 413 8.66 -7.57 11.55
N ALA A 414 7.42 -7.38 12.01
CA ALA A 414 6.92 -8.06 13.21
C ALA A 414 6.90 -9.59 13.10
N ARG A 415 6.88 -10.11 11.86
CA ARG A 415 6.87 -11.54 11.52
C ARG A 415 8.24 -12.03 11.03
N LYS A 416 9.28 -11.19 11.11
CA LYS A 416 10.67 -11.55 10.81
C LYS A 416 11.11 -12.76 11.62
N ILE A 417 11.90 -13.64 11.02
CA ILE A 417 12.52 -14.75 11.74
C ILE A 417 13.73 -14.20 12.51
N ASP A 418 13.80 -14.48 13.81
CA ASP A 418 14.85 -13.94 14.68
C ASP A 418 16.25 -14.26 14.13
N GLY A 419 17.12 -13.24 14.05
CA GLY A 419 18.50 -13.37 13.57
C GLY A 419 18.68 -13.62 12.07
N ALA A 420 17.61 -13.54 11.27
CA ALA A 420 17.62 -13.82 9.83
C ALA A 420 17.28 -12.64 8.92
#